data_AF-A0A5C6XIV9-F1
#
_entry.id   AF-A0A5C6XIV9-F1
#
_cell.length_a   1.000
_cell.length_b   1.000
_cell.length_c   1.000
_cell.angle_alpha   90.00
_cell.angle_beta   90.00
_cell.angle_gamma   90.00
#
_symmetry.space_group_name_H-M   'P 1'
#
loop_
_entity.id
_entity.type
_entity.pdbx_description
1 polymer ?
#
loop_
_entity_poly.entity_id
_entity_poly.type
_entity_poly.pdbx_seq_one_letter_code
_entity_poly.pdbx_strand_id
1 'polypeptide(L)' 'MELNKHLLQSQIKSTGTAYLLFLFLFDTHYAYLGKWGVQFFFLITLGALGFWAPIDIFTISGKLERHNANIYIYM' A
#
# COMPACT_ATOMS: atom_id res chain seq x y z
N MET A 1 -25.98 -2.73 -8.70
CA MET A 1 -25.39 -3.93 -8.07
C MET A 1 -24.91 -3.48 -6.71
N GLU A 2 -25.59 -3.89 -5.64
CA GLU A 2 -25.20 -3.54 -4.26
C GLU A 2 -23.91 -4.29 -3.94
N LEU A 3 -22.84 -3.58 -3.62
CA LEU A 3 -21.54 -4.17 -3.35
C LEU A 3 -21.58 -4.80 -1.95
N ASN A 4 -21.15 -6.05 -1.83
CA ASN A 4 -21.26 -6.77 -0.55
C ASN A 4 -20.34 -6.13 0.50
N LYS A 5 -20.95 -5.56 1.54
CA LYS A 5 -20.27 -4.88 2.65
C LYS A 5 -19.18 -5.72 3.31
N HIS A 6 -19.40 -7.02 3.49
CA HIS A 6 -18.40 -7.92 4.08
C HIS A 6 -17.16 -8.07 3.18
N LEU A 7 -17.36 -8.08 1.86
CA LEU A 7 -16.24 -8.10 0.91
C LEU A 7 -15.43 -6.81 0.99
N LEU A 8 -16.09 -5.65 1.05
CA LEU A 8 -15.39 -4.35 1.18
C LEU A 8 -14.59 -4.25 2.47
N GLN A 9 -15.16 -4.66 3.59
CA GLN A 9 -14.46 -4.68 4.88
C GLN A 9 -13.17 -5.52 4.83
N SER A 10 -13.18 -6.65 4.12
CA SER A 10 -11.99 -7.50 3.97
C SER A 10 -10.87 -6.87 3.12
N GLN A 11 -11.18 -5.84 2.33
CA GLN A 11 -10.19 -5.14 1.50
C GLN A 11 -9.46 -4.03 2.27
N ILE A 12 -9.96 -3.61 3.43
CA ILE A 12 -9.32 -2.57 4.25
C ILE A 12 -7.93 -3.02 4.69
N LYS A 13 -6.94 -2.16 4.45
CA LYS A 13 -5.52 -2.42 4.72
C LYS A 13 -5.09 -1.75 6.02
N SER A 14 -4.12 -2.36 6.71
CA SER A 14 -3.57 -1.83 7.97
C SER A 14 -2.27 -1.08 7.75
N THR A 15 -2.14 0.09 8.36
CA THR A 15 -0.91 0.89 8.38
C THR A 15 0.26 0.11 8.98
N GLY A 16 0.02 -0.62 10.08
CA GLY A 16 1.07 -1.42 10.73
C GLY A 16 1.62 -2.51 9.82
N THR A 17 0.73 -3.21 9.09
CA THR A 17 1.14 -4.21 8.10
C THR A 17 1.94 -3.58 6.96
N ALA A 18 1.55 -2.39 6.49
CA ALA A 18 2.31 -1.68 5.45
C ALA A 18 3.73 -1.32 5.90
N TYR A 19 3.93 -0.86 7.14
CA TYR A 19 5.26 -0.60 7.70
C TYR A 19 6.08 -1.89 7.90
N LEU A 20 5.45 -3.00 8.30
CA LEU A 20 6.15 -4.29 8.40
C LEU A 20 6.66 -4.77 7.03
N LEU A 21 5.83 -4.64 5.99
CA LEU A 21 6.23 -5.00 4.61
C LEU A 21 7.32 -4.08 4.06
N PHE A 22 7.25 -2.79 4.41
CA PHE A 22 8.31 -1.82 4.13
C PHE A 22 9.65 -2.25 4.73
N LEU A 23 9.69 -2.53 6.04
CA LEU A 23 10.93 -2.80 6.77
C LEU A 23 11.52 -4.20 6.52
N PHE A 24 10.68 -5.23 6.43
CA PHE A 24 11.14 -6.63 6.46
C PHE A 24 11.05 -7.36 5.14
N LEU A 25 10.34 -6.80 4.15
CA LEU A 25 10.03 -7.54 2.92
C LEU A 25 10.31 -6.68 1.68
N PHE A 26 11.54 -6.18 1.57
CA PHE A 26 12.04 -5.46 0.38
C PHE A 26 11.10 -4.36 -0.12
N ASP A 27 10.58 -3.54 0.79
CA ASP A 27 9.76 -2.39 0.40
C ASP A 27 8.46 -2.78 -0.36
N THR A 28 7.89 -3.96 -0.09
CA THR A 28 6.71 -4.52 -0.80
C THR A 28 5.37 -3.88 -0.44
N HIS A 29 5.39 -2.73 0.22
CA HIS A 29 4.19 -2.03 0.65
C HIS A 29 3.32 -1.53 -0.52
N TYR A 30 3.87 -1.31 -1.73
CA TYR A 30 3.06 -0.97 -2.91
C TYR A 30 2.25 -2.16 -3.42
N ALA A 31 2.83 -3.37 -3.40
CA ALA A 31 2.10 -4.60 -3.75
C ALA A 31 0.93 -4.87 -2.79
N TYR A 32 1.10 -4.55 -1.50
CA TYR A 32 0.03 -4.66 -0.50
C TYR A 32 -1.18 -3.75 -0.79
N LEU A 33 -0.93 -2.58 -1.39
CA LEU A 33 -1.95 -1.65 -1.86
C LEU A 33 -2.50 -2.00 -3.26
N GLY A 34 -2.10 -3.16 -3.83
CA GLY A 34 -2.47 -3.58 -5.18
C GLY A 34 -1.76 -2.82 -6.32
N LYS A 35 -0.77 -1.98 -6.00
CA LYS A 35 -0.05 -1.13 -6.96
C LYS A 35 1.18 -1.83 -7.53
N TRP A 36 0.97 -2.99 -8.17
CA TRP A 36 2.05 -3.81 -8.73
C TRP A 36 2.90 -3.10 -9.79
N GLY A 37 2.31 -2.26 -10.63
CA GLY A 37 3.07 -1.47 -11.61
C GLY A 37 4.10 -0.54 -10.94
N VAL A 38 3.73 0.06 -9.81
CA VAL A 38 4.66 0.91 -9.01
C VAL A 38 5.71 0.03 -8.33
N GLN A 39 5.32 -1.14 -7.81
CA GLN A 39 6.27 -2.09 -7.20
C GLN A 39 7.35 -2.54 -8.20
N PHE A 40 6.95 -2.91 -9.42
CA PHE A 40 7.91 -3.31 -10.46
C PHE A 40 8.77 -2.14 -10.92
N PHE A 41 8.19 -0.95 -11.08
CA PHE A 41 8.96 0.25 -11.38
C PHE A 41 10.04 0.48 -10.33
N PHE A 42 9.68 0.43 -9.05
CA PHE A 42 10.59 0.59 -7.92
C PHE A 42 11.73 -0.45 -7.92
N LEU A 43 11.41 -1.70 -8.27
CA LEU A 43 12.40 -2.77 -8.39
C LEU A 43 13.37 -2.54 -9.56
N ILE A 44 12.85 -2.11 -10.72
CA ILE A 44 13.65 -1.88 -11.94
C ILE A 44 14.54 -0.63 -11.79
N THR A 45 14.05 0.43 -11.15
CA THR A 45 14.80 1.68 -10.99
C THR A 45 15.88 1.62 -9.90
N LEU A 46 16.24 0.41 -9.41
CA LEU A 46 17.07 0.24 -8.21
C LEU A 46 16.54 1.06 -7.02
N GLY A 47 15.22 1.31 -6.98
CA GLY A 47 14.57 2.12 -5.96
C GLY A 47 14.74 1.55 -4.55
N ALA A 48 15.04 0.25 -4.46
CA ALA A 48 15.40 -0.47 -3.25
C ALA A 48 16.84 -0.21 -2.74
N LEU A 49 17.68 0.60 -3.40
CA LEU A 49 18.96 1.06 -2.85
C LEU A 49 18.79 2.10 -1.71
N GLY A 50 17.56 2.35 -1.27
CA GLY A 50 17.26 3.16 -0.09
C GLY A 50 17.04 4.66 -0.36
N PHE A 51 17.09 5.12 -1.61
CA PHE A 51 16.83 6.54 -1.93
C PHE A 51 15.38 6.95 -1.67
N TRP A 52 14.43 6.06 -1.97
CA TRP A 52 13.01 6.33 -1.77
C TRP A 52 12.50 5.99 -0.37
N ALA A 53 13.26 5.18 0.38
CA ALA A 53 12.89 4.72 1.71
C ALA A 53 12.55 5.87 2.69
N PRO A 54 13.32 6.99 2.76
CA PRO A 54 12.96 8.12 3.62
C PRO A 54 11.62 8.75 3.23
N ILE A 55 11.36 8.89 1.93
CA ILE A 55 10.09 9.45 1.42
C ILE A 55 8.93 8.52 1.76
N ASP A 56 9.14 7.21 1.65
CA ASP A 56 8.10 6.21 1.87
C ASP A 56 7.74 6.04 3.35
N ILE A 57 8.67 6.24 4.29
CA ILE A 57 8.38 6.27 5.73
C ILE A 57 7.32 7.33 6.07
N PHE A 58 7.37 8.52 5.46
CA PHE A 58 6.40 9.58 5.72
C PHE A 58 5.13 9.45 4.87
N THR A 59 5.21 8.83 3.68
CA THR A 59 4.08 8.79 2.74
C THR A 59 3.24 7.52 2.80
N ILE A 60 3.73 6.41 3.39
CA ILE A 60 3.01 5.13 3.50
C ILE A 60 1.62 5.31 4.09
N SER A 61 1.53 6.05 5.21
CA SER A 61 0.28 6.23 5.94
C SER A 61 -0.76 6.95 5.09
N GLY A 62 -0.37 8.04 4.41
CA GLY A 62 -1.26 8.80 3.54
C GLY A 62 -1.68 8.02 2.27
N LYS A 63 -0.78 7.21 1.70
CA LYS A 63 -1.11 6.33 0.56
C LYS A 63 -2.15 5.28 0.93
N LEU A 64 -2.03 4.71 2.12
CA LEU A 64 -2.92 3.69 2.65
C LEU A 64 -4.27 4.26 3.08
N GLU A 65 -4.29 5.42 3.74
CA GLU A 65 -5.52 6.13 4.08
C GLU A 65 -6.34 6.44 2.83
N ARG A 66 -5.70 6.96 1.76
CA ARG A 66 -6.38 7.21 0.48
C ARG A 66 -6.92 5.92 -0.16
N HIS A 67 -6.21 4.80 -0.04
CA HIS A 67 -6.70 3.51 -0.53
C HIS A 67 -7.95 3.06 0.23
N ASN A 68 -7.92 3.13 1.56
CA ASN A 68 -9.05 2.75 2.41
C ASN A 68 -10.25 3.72 2.26
N ALA A 69 -10.01 5.02 2.09
CA ALA A 69 -11.05 6.01 1.85
C ALA A 69 -11.89 5.68 0.61
N ASN A 70 -11.25 5.21 -0.47
CA ASN A 70 -11.96 4.76 -1.66
C ASN A 70 -12.87 3.57 -1.37
N ILE A 71 -12.48 2.66 -0.47
CA ILE A 71 -13.31 1.51 -0.07
C ILE A 71 -14.49 1.97 0.77
N TYR A 72 -14.28 2.89 1.72
CA TYR A 72 -15.33 3.41 2.59
C TYR A 72 -16.44 4.15 1.84
N ILE A 73 -16.15 4.76 0.68
CA ILE A 73 -17.17 5.41 -0.15
C ILE A 73 -18.23 4.42 -0.66
N TYR A 74 -17.86 3.16 -0.87
CA TYR A 74 -18.76 2.12 -1.39
C TYR A 74 -19.38 1.23 -0.31
N MET A 75 -19.04 1.47 0.96
CA MET A 75 -19.43 0.66 2.12
C MET A 75 -20.67 1.20 2.82
#